data_AF-A0A4Q3TK15-F1
#
_entry.id   AF-A0A4Q3TK15-F1
#
_cell.length_a   1.000
_cell.length_b   1.000
_cell.length_c   1.000
_cell.angle_alpha   90.00
_cell.angle_beta   90.00
_cell.angle_gamma   90.00
#
_symmetry.space_group_name_H-M   'P 1'
#
loop_
_entity.id
_entity.type
_entity.pdbx_description
1 polymer ?
#
loop_
_entity_poly.entity_id
_entity_poly.type
_entity_poly.pdbx_seq_one_letter_code
_entity_poly.pdbx_strand_id
1 'polypeptide(L)'
;MTRYIIALIFTALLSGAGEAAELRLKFPALKSGGQVVYAVFDSKATWDARSPARLGGRTPAGRNEVLLDLPPGAYAVMAYHDRNGDERLNTLPVGLPTEPYG
;
A
#
# COMPACT_ATOMS: atom_id res chain seq x y z
N MET A 1 -12.54 -29.44 25.67
CA MET A 1 -12.05 -28.33 26.51
C MET A 1 -12.28 -27.03 25.76
N THR A 2 -13.47 -26.45 25.92
CA THR A 2 -13.90 -25.20 25.27
C THR A 2 -13.08 -24.03 25.81
N ARG A 3 -12.50 -23.20 24.93
CA ARG A 3 -11.86 -21.95 25.33
C ARG A 3 -12.36 -20.80 24.45
N TYR A 4 -12.76 -19.74 25.13
CA TYR A 4 -13.68 -18.70 24.72
C TYR A 4 -13.09 -17.69 23.71
N ILE A 5 -13.87 -17.32 22.69
CA ILE A 5 -13.59 -16.17 21.82
C ILE A 5 -14.05 -14.92 22.58
N ILE A 6 -13.11 -14.10 23.04
CA ILE A 6 -13.41 -12.77 23.58
C ILE A 6 -13.54 -11.82 22.39
N ALA A 7 -14.77 -11.40 22.08
CA ALA A 7 -15.04 -10.33 21.14
C ALA A 7 -14.92 -8.98 21.87
N LEU A 8 -13.87 -8.21 21.60
CA LEU A 8 -13.75 -6.84 22.07
C LEU A 8 -14.39 -5.91 21.03
N ILE A 9 -15.63 -5.49 21.28
CA ILE A 9 -16.26 -4.40 20.52
C ILE A 9 -15.71 -3.10 21.08
N PHE A 10 -14.85 -2.41 20.34
CA PHE A 10 -14.42 -1.06 20.67
C PHE A 10 -15.29 -0.08 19.90
N THR A 11 -16.28 0.51 20.57
CA THR A 11 -17.05 1.63 20.04
C THR A 11 -16.22 2.90 20.23
N ALA A 12 -15.50 3.32 19.20
CA ALA A 12 -14.81 4.61 19.22
C ALA A 12 -15.81 5.74 19.06
N LEU A 13 -15.86 6.65 20.04
CA LEU A 13 -16.60 7.90 19.99
C LEU A 13 -16.05 8.77 18.86
N LEU A 14 -16.96 9.33 18.06
CA LEU A 14 -16.67 10.42 17.14
C LEU A 14 -16.16 11.64 17.95
N SER A 15 -14.95 12.08 17.66
CA SER A 15 -14.49 13.44 17.95
C SER A 15 -13.70 13.91 16.75
N GLY A 16 -14.30 14.83 16.00
CA GLY A 16 -13.74 15.38 14.77
C GLY A 16 -12.69 16.46 15.06
N ALA A 17 -11.49 16.22 14.57
CA ALA A 17 -10.59 17.20 13.96
C ALA A 17 -9.72 16.38 13.00
N GLY A 18 -9.59 16.83 11.75
CA GLY A 18 -8.79 16.17 10.72
C GLY A 18 -7.30 16.25 11.04
N GLU A 19 -6.84 15.43 11.98
CA GLU A 19 -5.43 15.08 12.12
C GLU A 19 -5.09 14.21 10.92
N ALA A 20 -4.12 14.64 10.10
CA ALA A 20 -3.57 13.78 9.07
C ALA A 20 -3.05 12.51 9.75
N ALA A 21 -3.63 11.37 9.42
CA ALA A 21 -3.13 10.07 9.81
C ALA A 21 -1.91 9.73 8.95
N GLU A 22 -0.83 9.31 9.59
CA GLU A 22 0.37 8.86 8.88
C GLU A 22 0.17 7.42 8.38
N LEU A 23 0.26 7.23 7.07
CA LEU A 23 0.40 5.91 6.45
C LEU A 23 1.88 5.62 6.22
N ARG A 24 2.42 4.66 6.99
CA ARG A 24 3.80 4.17 6.85
C ARG A 24 3.84 2.90 6.02
N LEU A 25 4.34 3.01 4.79
CA LEU A 25 4.65 1.87 3.94
C LEU A 25 6.05 1.36 4.30
N LYS A 26 6.16 0.06 4.59
CA LYS A 26 7.43 -0.61 4.87
C LYS A 26 7.69 -1.66 3.82
N PHE A 27 8.92 -1.70 3.33
CA PHE A 27 9.35 -2.63 2.31
C PHE A 27 10.48 -3.52 2.87
N PRO A 28 10.15 -4.51 3.70
CA PRO A 28 11.14 -5.42 4.24
C PRO A 28 11.74 -6.26 3.10
N ALA A 29 13.05 -6.50 3.18
CA ALA A 29 13.77 -7.37 2.24
C ALA A 29 13.81 -6.89 0.76
N LEU A 30 13.75 -5.57 0.52
CA LEU A 30 14.10 -5.04 -0.80
C LEU A 30 15.56 -5.36 -1.12
N LYS A 31 15.77 -5.96 -2.29
CA LYS A 31 17.12 -6.09 -2.84
C LYS A 31 17.57 -4.72 -3.35
N SER A 32 18.88 -4.46 -3.30
CA SER A 32 19.46 -3.24 -3.86
C SER A 32 19.20 -3.13 -5.37
N GLY A 33 19.10 -1.89 -5.86
CA GLY A 33 18.93 -1.57 -7.28
C GLY A 33 17.48 -1.34 -7.68
N GLY A 34 17.25 -0.43 -8.62
CA GLY A 34 15.90 -0.04 -9.04
C GLY A 34 15.15 0.80 -8.01
N GLN A 35 13.83 0.85 -8.16
CA GLN A 35 12.93 1.68 -7.37
C GLN A 35 11.69 0.89 -6.95
N VAL A 36 11.05 1.28 -5.85
CA VAL A 36 9.70 0.84 -5.52
C VAL A 36 8.72 1.86 -6.06
N VAL A 37 7.80 1.41 -6.88
CA VAL A 37 6.64 2.19 -7.33
C VAL A 37 5.46 1.80 -6.47
N TYR A 38 4.67 2.78 -6.02
CA TYR A 38 3.50 2.54 -5.18
C TYR A 38 2.32 3.42 -5.59
N ALA A 39 1.12 2.90 -5.34
CA ALA A 39 -0.16 3.58 -5.54
C ALA A 39 -1.07 3.34 -4.33
N VAL A 40 -1.75 4.41 -3.89
CA VAL A 40 -2.69 4.42 -2.77
C VAL A 40 -4.08 4.75 -3.28
N PHE A 41 -5.06 3.93 -2.90
CA PHE A 41 -6.45 4.02 -3.28
C PHE A 41 -7.30 4.23 -2.02
N ASP A 42 -8.30 5.10 -2.08
CA ASP A 42 -9.14 5.49 -0.94
C ASP A 42 -10.55 4.89 -0.98
N SER A 43 -10.82 4.07 -2.01
CA SER A 43 -12.13 3.50 -2.25
C SER A 43 -12.01 2.19 -3.02
N LYS A 44 -12.98 1.31 -2.81
CA LYS A 44 -13.07 0.06 -3.56
C LYS A 44 -13.19 0.30 -5.07
N ALA A 45 -13.92 1.33 -5.49
CA ALA A 45 -14.11 1.67 -6.89
C ALA A 45 -12.78 2.00 -7.60
N THR A 46 -11.97 2.87 -6.99
CA THR A 46 -10.65 3.25 -7.55
C THR A 46 -9.66 2.09 -7.52
N TRP A 47 -9.73 1.24 -6.48
CA TRP A 47 -8.95 0.01 -6.39
C TRP A 47 -9.29 -0.99 -7.50
N ASP A 48 -10.58 -1.28 -7.71
CA ASP A 48 -11.03 -2.26 -8.71
C ASP A 48 -10.69 -1.79 -10.13
N ALA A 49 -10.88 -0.50 -10.41
CA ALA A 49 -10.54 0.11 -11.71
C ALA A 49 -9.03 0.31 -11.91
N ARG A 50 -8.22 0.17 -10.85
CA ARG A 50 -6.80 0.55 -10.82
C ARG A 50 -6.54 1.99 -11.27
N SER A 51 -7.55 2.86 -11.18
CA SER A 51 -7.49 4.23 -11.67
C SER A 51 -8.73 5.05 -11.23
N PRO A 52 -8.55 6.36 -10.94
CA PRO A 52 -7.30 7.00 -10.57
C PRO A 52 -6.88 6.57 -9.16
N ALA A 53 -5.58 6.45 -8.91
CA ALA A 53 -5.09 6.36 -7.53
C ALA A 53 -5.27 7.72 -6.84
N ARG A 54 -5.51 7.73 -5.53
CA ARG A 54 -5.50 8.97 -4.74
C ARG A 54 -4.11 9.60 -4.72
N LEU A 55 -3.08 8.77 -4.58
CA LEU A 55 -1.69 9.18 -4.57
C LEU A 55 -0.82 8.07 -5.18
N GLY A 56 0.23 8.44 -5.89
CA GLY A 56 1.25 7.52 -6.39
C GLY A 56 2.63 8.14 -6.27
N GLY A 57 3.66 7.29 -6.21
CA GLY A 57 5.03 7.76 -6.10
C GLY A 57 6.06 6.67 -6.33
N ARG A 58 7.32 7.07 -6.22
CA ARG A 58 8.49 6.19 -6.35
C ARG A 58 9.50 6.48 -5.24
N THR A 59 10.16 5.45 -4.76
CA THR A 59 11.27 5.57 -3.80
C THR A 59 12.41 4.64 -4.20
N PRO A 60 13.69 5.00 -4.02
CA PRO A 60 14.79 4.08 -4.28
C PRO A 60 14.63 2.78 -3.47
N ALA A 61 14.95 1.62 -4.05
CA ALA A 61 14.79 0.35 -3.34
C ALA A 61 15.70 0.21 -2.09
N GLY A 62 16.75 1.04 -1.97
CA GLY A 62 17.56 1.16 -0.74
C GLY A 62 16.87 1.91 0.41
N ARG A 63 15.71 2.53 0.16
CA ARG A 63 14.88 3.18 1.17
C ARG A 63 13.74 2.24 1.55
N ASN A 64 13.81 1.67 2.75
CA ASN A 64 12.88 0.64 3.21
C ASN A 64 11.52 1.17 3.69
N GLU A 65 11.29 2.49 3.62
CA GLU A 65 10.04 3.10 4.07
C GLU A 65 9.66 4.38 3.36
N VAL A 66 8.34 4.61 3.29
CA VAL A 66 7.70 5.84 2.83
C VAL A 66 6.65 6.23 3.87
N LEU A 67 6.63 7.50 4.25
CA LEU A 67 5.63 8.11 5.12
C LEU A 67 4.74 9.01 4.28
N LEU A 68 3.42 8.88 4.45
CA LEU A 68 2.42 9.63 3.71
C LEU A 68 1.42 10.21 4.69
N ASP A 69 1.21 11.53 4.62
CA ASP A 69 0.18 12.20 5.41
C ASP A 69 -1.15 12.16 4.66
N LEU A 70 -2.12 11.40 5.19
CA LEU A 70 -3.43 11.21 4.59
C LEU A 70 -4.53 11.52 5.60
N PRO A 71 -5.71 12.00 5.18
CA PRO A 71 -6.87 12.05 6.06
C PRO A 71 -7.15 10.67 6.68
N PRO A 72 -7.75 10.61 7.89
CA PRO A 72 -8.18 9.34 8.46
C PRO A 72 -9.16 8.64 7.50
N GLY A 73 -8.91 7.36 7.20
CA GLY A 73 -9.72 6.61 6.24
C GLY A 73 -9.21 5.20 5.99
N ALA A 74 -9.98 4.42 5.23
CA ALA A 74 -9.57 3.11 4.75
C ALA A 74 -8.83 3.26 3.41
N TYR A 75 -7.68 2.63 3.29
CA TYR A 75 -6.85 2.69 2.10
C TYR A 75 -6.45 1.30 1.65
N ALA A 76 -6.36 1.13 0.33
CA ALA A 76 -5.67 0.00 -0.28
C ALA A 76 -4.38 0.50 -0.91
N VAL A 77 -3.32 -0.30 -0.81
CA VAL A 77 -2.00 0.04 -1.35
C VAL A 77 -1.60 -1.07 -2.30
N MET A 78 -0.95 -0.69 -3.38
CA MET A 78 -0.20 -1.59 -4.24
C MET A 78 1.20 -1.03 -4.38
N ALA A 79 2.21 -1.87 -4.27
CA ALA A 79 3.59 -1.54 -4.53
C ALA A 79 4.29 -2.65 -5.30
N TYR A 80 5.28 -2.29 -6.11
CA TYR A 80 6.17 -3.25 -6.75
C TYR A 80 7.59 -2.72 -6.87
N HIS A 81 8.54 -3.64 -6.88
CA HIS A 81 9.96 -3.37 -7.08
C HIS A 81 10.27 -3.39 -8.57
N ASP A 82 10.30 -2.19 -9.14
CA ASP A 82 10.71 -1.90 -10.52
C ASP A 82 12.24 -2.02 -10.61
N ARG A 83 12.69 -3.18 -11.10
CA ARG A 83 14.12 -3.54 -11.22
C ARG A 83 14.69 -3.17 -12.58
N ASN A 84 13.85 -3.05 -13.60
CA ASN A 84 14.27 -2.77 -14.98
C ASN A 84 14.06 -1.30 -15.40
N GLY A 85 13.36 -0.50 -14.59
CA GLY A 85 13.20 0.94 -14.75
C GLY A 85 12.11 1.34 -15.74
N ASP A 86 11.17 0.46 -16.06
CA ASP A 86 10.10 0.74 -17.03
C ASP A 86 8.82 1.29 -16.40
N GLU A 87 8.81 1.46 -15.08
CA GLU A 87 7.69 1.99 -14.29
C GLU A 87 6.41 1.17 -14.44
N ARG A 88 6.51 -0.13 -14.74
CA ARG A 88 5.35 -1.03 -14.90
C ARG A 88 5.57 -2.29 -14.09
N LEU A 89 4.49 -2.84 -13.52
CA LEU A 89 4.55 -4.20 -13.02
C LEU A 89 4.56 -5.15 -14.20
N ASN A 90 5.72 -5.68 -14.53
CA ASN A 90 5.87 -6.60 -15.65
C ASN A 90 5.17 -7.92 -15.36
N THR A 91 4.50 -8.46 -16.38
CA THR A 91 3.77 -9.73 -16.28
C THR A 91 4.12 -10.65 -17.44
N LEU A 92 4.14 -11.95 -17.15
CA LEU A 92 4.14 -12.99 -18.19
C LEU A 92 2.81 -12.94 -18.99
N PRO A 93 2.74 -13.56 -20.19
CA PRO A 93 1.49 -13.64 -20.96
C PRO A 93 0.32 -14.28 -20.22
N VAL A 94 0.60 -15.10 -19.21
CA VAL A 94 -0.39 -15.72 -18.30
C VAL A 94 -0.84 -14.79 -17.15
N GLY A 95 -0.35 -13.55 -17.12
CA GLY A 95 -0.71 -12.53 -16.12
C GLY A 95 0.08 -12.58 -14.81
N LEU A 96 1.01 -13.53 -14.65
CA LEU A 96 1.83 -13.63 -13.44
C LEU A 96 2.92 -12.55 -13.40
N PRO A 97 3.06 -11.79 -12.30
CA PRO A 97 4.11 -10.79 -12.18
C PRO A 97 5.52 -11.38 -12.22
N THR A 98 6.43 -10.70 -12.92
CA THR A 98 7.86 -11.07 -13.02
C THR A 98 8.74 -10.31 -12.01
N GLU A 99 8.17 -9.31 -11.35
CA GLU A 99 8.81 -8.47 -10.34
C GLU A 99 8.12 -8.61 -8.98
N PRO A 100 8.86 -8.44 -7.86
CA PRO A 100 8.27 -8.46 -6.53
C PRO A 100 7.19 -7.39 -6.38
N TYR A 101 6.04 -7.76 -5.80
CA TYR A 101 4.88 -6.87 -5.62
C TYR A 101 4.11 -7.24 -4.35
N GLY A 102 3.26 -6.32 -3.86
CA GLY A 102 2.41 -6.51 -2.68
C GLY A 102 1.46 -5.35 -2.42
#